data_AF-A0AAW0IC30-F1
#
_entry.id   AF-A0AAW0IC30-F1
#
_cell.length_a   1.000
_cell.length_b   1.000
_cell.length_c   1.000
_cell.angle_alpha   90.00
_cell.angle_beta   90.00
_cell.angle_gamma   90.00
#
_symmetry.space_group_name_H-M   'P 1'
#
loop_
_entity.id
_entity.type
_entity.pdbx_description
1 polymer ?
#
loop_
_entity_poly.entity_id
_entity_poly.type
_entity_poly.pdbx_seq_one_letter_code
_entity_poly.pdbx_strand_id
1 'polypeptide(L)' 'MMVRHRWCELVIKHKYTRAYEQVARFLQEDQAMGVYLYGELMVGEDARQQQLAHRCFELVKEHMDRASAQVVSEMLF' A
#
# COMPACT_ATOMS: atom_id res chain seq x y z
N MET A 1 12.86 -3.07 -9.62
CA MET A 1 12.04 -2.24 -8.69
C MET A 1 10.97 -1.42 -9.42
N MET A 2 11.28 -0.48 -10.33
CA MET A 2 10.26 0.44 -10.90
C MET A 2 9.06 -0.20 -11.63
N VAL A 3 9.23 -1.32 -12.32
CA VAL A 3 8.13 -1.96 -13.08
C VAL A 3 7.02 -2.48 -12.16
N ARG A 4 7.39 -3.06 -11.01
CA ARG A 4 6.42 -3.56 -10.01
C ARG A 4 5.62 -2.42 -9.38
N HIS A 5 6.29 -1.31 -9.09
CA HIS A 5 5.63 -0.12 -8.55
C HIS A 5 4.58 0.45 -9.51
N ARG A 6 4.97 0.67 -10.78
CA ARG A 6 4.07 1.22 -11.79
C ARG A 6 2.90 0.29 -12.13
N TRP A 7 3.13 -1.02 -12.03
CA TRP A 7 2.06 -2.00 -12.12
C TRP A 7 1.06 -1.87 -10.95
N CYS A 8 1.55 -1.77 -9.71
CA CYS A 8 0.69 -1.60 -8.54
C CYS A 8 -0.14 -0.30 -8.64
N GLU A 9 0.47 0.79 -9.09
CA GLU A 9 -0.21 2.07 -9.33
C GLU A 9 -1.37 1.91 -10.32
N LEU A 10 -1.14 1.23 -11.46
CA LEU A 10 -2.20 0.95 -12.43
C LEU A 10 -3.32 0.06 -11.85
N VAL A 11 -2.96 -0.95 -11.05
CA VAL A 11 -3.93 -1.82 -10.39
C VAL A 11 -4.84 -1.02 -9.45
N ILE A 12 -4.28 -0.11 -8.67
CA ILE A 12 -5.01 0.78 -7.75
C ILE A 12 -5.90 1.72 -8.57
N LYS A 13 -5.33 2.41 -9.57
CA LYS A 13 -6.03 3.39 -10.40
C LYS A 13 -7.19 2.81 -11.18
N HIS A 14 -7.07 1.56 -11.66
CA HIS A 14 -8.11 0.86 -12.40
C HIS A 14 -8.97 -0.08 -11.52
N LYS A 15 -8.80 -0.06 -10.19
CA LYS A 15 -9.55 -0.89 -9.22
C LYS A 15 -9.54 -2.38 -9.60
N TYR A 16 -8.41 -2.87 -10.12
CA TYR A 16 -8.29 -4.24 -10.61
C TYR A 16 -8.08 -5.23 -9.45
N THR A 17 -9.20 -5.54 -8.79
CA THR A 17 -9.27 -6.36 -7.57
C THR A 17 -8.54 -7.71 -7.65
N ARG A 18 -8.46 -8.34 -8.83
CA ARG A 18 -7.72 -9.60 -9.02
C ARG A 18 -6.21 -9.48 -8.76
N ALA A 19 -5.64 -8.28 -8.87
CA ALA A 19 -4.21 -8.06 -8.64
C ALA A 19 -3.90 -7.40 -7.29
N TYR A 20 -4.89 -7.24 -6.40
CA TYR A 20 -4.64 -6.67 -5.06
C TYR A 20 -3.69 -7.53 -4.21
N GLU A 21 -3.64 -8.83 -4.44
CA GLU A 21 -2.66 -9.72 -3.82
C GLU A 21 -1.21 -9.34 -4.20
N GLN A 22 -1.00 -8.90 -5.44
CA GLN A 22 0.32 -8.46 -5.91
C GLN A 22 0.71 -7.12 -5.25
N VAL A 23 -0.27 -6.22 -5.07
CA VAL A 23 -0.08 -4.96 -4.33
C VAL A 23 0.26 -5.26 -2.86
N ALA A 24 -0.47 -6.16 -2.21
CA ALA A 24 -0.21 -6.55 -0.83
C ALA A 24 1.19 -7.14 -0.65
N ARG A 25 1.62 -7.98 -1.59
CA ARG A 25 2.95 -8.57 -1.57
C ARG A 25 4.04 -7.52 -1.79
N PHE A 26 3.81 -6.57 -2.68
CA PHE A 26 4.72 -5.44 -2.88
C PHE A 26 4.86 -4.57 -1.64
N LEU A 27 3.75 -4.24 -0.95
CA LEU A 27 3.77 -3.47 0.29
C LEU A 27 4.52 -4.19 1.43
N GLN A 28 4.56 -5.52 1.41
CA GLN A 28 5.31 -6.33 2.37
C GLN A 28 6.79 -6.45 2.02
N GLU A 29 7.12 -6.61 0.74
CA GLU A 29 8.49 -6.79 0.25
C GLU A 29 9.27 -5.45 0.15
N ASP A 30 8.61 -4.36 -0.24
CA ASP A 30 9.22 -3.06 -0.57
C ASP A 30 8.65 -1.94 0.33
N GLN A 31 9.12 -1.89 1.59
CA GLN A 31 8.59 -0.95 2.60
C GLN A 31 8.88 0.52 2.31
N ALA A 32 10.05 0.84 1.75
CA ALA A 32 10.44 2.23 1.45
C ALA A 32 9.63 2.83 0.28
N MET A 33 9.38 2.04 -0.77
CA MET A 33 8.53 2.48 -1.89
C MET A 33 7.04 2.28 -1.62
N GLY A 34 6.68 1.40 -0.68
CA GLY A 34 5.30 1.10 -0.32
C GLY A 34 4.56 2.29 0.31
N VAL A 35 5.25 3.19 1.02
CA VAL A 35 4.66 4.38 1.65
C VAL A 35 3.84 5.23 0.67
N TYR A 36 4.35 5.45 -0.54
CA TYR A 36 3.63 6.21 -1.56
C TYR A 36 2.32 5.52 -1.99
N LEU A 37 2.34 4.19 -2.14
CA LEU A 37 1.17 3.42 -2.53
C LEU A 37 0.08 3.40 -1.45
N TYR A 38 0.42 3.52 -0.17
CA TYR A 38 -0.56 3.73 0.90
C TYR A 38 -1.37 5.00 0.66
N GLY A 39 -0.73 6.09 0.24
CA GLY A 39 -1.41 7.33 -0.16
C GLY A 39 -2.35 7.12 -1.34
N GLU A 40 -1.90 6.45 -2.40
CA GLU A 40 -2.74 6.13 -3.57
C GLU A 40 -3.96 5.27 -3.21
N LEU A 41 -3.81 4.31 -2.29
CA LEU A 41 -4.91 3.47 -1.78
C LEU A 41 -5.94 4.27 -0.98
N MET A 42 -5.52 5.36 -0.32
CA MET A 42 -6.43 6.27 0.41
C MET A 42 -7.15 7.23 -0.53
N VAL A 43 -6.49 7.73 -1.57
CA VAL A 43 -7.06 8.70 -2.54
C VAL A 43 -8.24 8.11 -3.31
N GLY A 44 -8.26 6.80 -3.56
CA GLY A 44 -9.29 6.14 -4.36
C GLY A 44 -10.70 6.05 -3.73
N GLU A 45 -10.86 6.46 -2.46
CA GLU A 45 -12.08 6.33 -1.63
C GLU A 45 -12.76 4.95 -1.75
N ASP A 46 -11.98 3.91 -2.03
CA ASP A 46 -12.47 2.55 -2.22
C ASP A 46 -12.28 1.76 -0.93
N ALA A 47 -13.37 1.36 -0.29
CA ALA A 47 -13.33 0.63 0.96
C ALA A 47 -12.46 -0.64 0.92
N ARG A 48 -12.35 -1.30 -0.25
CA ARG A 48 -11.50 -2.49 -0.41
C ARG A 48 -10.02 -2.11 -0.45
N GLN A 49 -9.68 -0.99 -1.09
CA GLN A 49 -8.32 -0.47 -1.11
C GLN A 49 -7.90 0.01 0.27
N GLN A 50 -8.79 0.69 0.98
CA GLN A 50 -8.54 1.10 2.35
C GLN A 50 -8.32 -0.11 3.27
N GLN A 51 -9.20 -1.11 3.20
CA GLN A 51 -9.04 -2.33 3.98
C GLN A 51 -7.74 -3.09 3.64
N LEU A 52 -7.34 -3.12 2.36
CA LEU A 52 -6.07 -3.70 1.92
C LEU A 52 -4.90 -2.97 2.58
N ALA A 53 -4.94 -1.64 2.56
CA ALA A 53 -3.92 -0.77 3.15
C ALA A 53 -3.79 -1.03 4.65
N HIS A 54 -4.88 -0.95 5.42
CA HIS A 54 -4.84 -1.26 6.85
C HIS A 54 -4.28 -2.66 7.16
N ARG A 55 -4.73 -3.68 6.41
CA ARG A 55 -4.27 -5.06 6.61
C ARG A 55 -2.78 -5.22 6.33
N CYS A 56 -2.28 -4.62 5.25
CA CYS A 56 -0.86 -4.68 4.91
C CYS A 56 -0.03 -3.93 5.95
N PHE A 57 -0.48 -2.75 6.36
CA PHE A 57 0.21 -1.93 7.34
C PHE A 57 0.37 -2.65 8.68
N GLU A 58 -0.69 -3.28 9.19
CA GLU A 58 -0.64 -4.05 10.43
C GLU A 58 0.39 -5.20 10.39
N LEU A 59 0.61 -5.82 9.22
CA LEU A 59 1.58 -6.90 9.05
C LEU A 59 3.03 -6.40 8.99
N VAL A 60 3.25 -5.18 8.48
CA VAL A 60 4.61 -4.67 8.19
C VAL A 60 5.06 -3.58 9.15
N LYS A 61 4.16 -2.97 9.93
CA LYS A 61 4.45 -1.83 10.83
C LYS A 61 5.57 -2.12 11.83
N GLU A 62 5.73 -3.38 12.25
CA GLU A 62 6.78 -3.80 13.18
C GLU A 62 8.15 -3.96 12.49
N HIS A 63 8.15 -4.17 11.18
CA HIS A 63 9.35 -4.33 10.36
C HIS A 63 9.74 -3.04 9.63
N MET A 64 8.81 -2.09 9.51
CA MET A 64 9.04 -0.75 8.96
C MET A 64 9.88 0.11 9.90
N ASP A 65 10.64 1.03 9.31
CA ASP A 65 11.26 2.09 10.08
C ASP A 65 10.17 2.96 10.74
N ARG A 66 10.48 3.46 11.94
CA ARG A 66 9.53 4.23 12.76
C ARG A 66 8.98 5.46 12.04
N ALA A 67 9.79 6.14 11.23
CA ALA A 67 9.40 7.36 10.55
C ALA A 67 8.38 7.06 9.44
N SER A 68 8.65 6.06 8.60
CA SER A 68 7.72 5.61 7.57
C SER A 68 6.44 5.05 8.19
N ALA A 69 6.54 4.31 9.29
CA ALA A 69 5.37 3.74 9.95
C ALA A 69 4.45 4.83 10.50
N GLN A 70 5.03 5.90 11.06
CA GLN A 70 4.27 7.04 11.54
C GLN A 70 3.57 7.77 10.38
N VAL A 71 4.28 8.03 9.28
CA VAL A 71 3.68 8.68 8.09
C VAL A 71 2.52 7.86 7.52
N VAL A 72 2.69 6.55 7.37
CA VAL A 72 1.62 5.67 6.85
C VAL A 72 0.45 5.59 7.84
N SER A 73 0.72 5.58 9.14
CA SER A 73 -0.33 5.61 10.17
C SER A 73 -1.15 6.91 10.11
N GLU A 74 -0.51 8.06 9.92
CA GLU A 74 -1.19 9.36 9.77
C GLU A 74 -2.02 9.46 8.48
N MET A 75 -1.72 8.65 7.46
CA MET A 75 -2.52 8.58 6.23
C MET A 75 -3.73 7.65 6.36
N LEU A 76 -3.62 6.60 7.19
CA LEU A 76 -4.64 5.56 7.35
C LEU A 76 -5.71 5.90 8.41
N PHE A 77 -5.36 6.72 9.40
CA PHE A 77 -6.20 7.04 10.56
C PHE A 77 -6.36 8.55 10.73
#